data_AF-A0A100WIY9-F1
#
_entry.id   AF-A0A100WIY9-F1
#
_cell.length_a   1.000
_cell.length_b   1.000
_cell.length_c   1.000
_cell.angle_alpha   90.00
_cell.angle_beta   90.00
_cell.angle_gamma   90.00
#
_symmetry.space_group_name_H-M   'P 1'
#
loop_
_entity.id
_entity.type
_entity.pdbx_description
1 polymer ?
#
loop_
_entity_poly.entity_id
_entity_poly.type
_entity_poly.pdbx_seq_one_letter_code
_entity_poly.pdbx_strand_id
1 'polypeptide(L)' 'MSTDPEQIRSDIEELLAGLPDVTVGDVEPADIEAVAVRLEQAHDLLVRALESVEGRGDAIAEN' A
#
# COMPACT_ATOMS: atom_id res chain seq x y z
N MET A 1 6.14 8.07 -12.26
CA MET A 1 5.72 7.45 -10.98
C MET A 1 6.67 7.94 -9.91
N SER A 2 6.13 8.52 -8.84
CA SER A 2 6.93 9.05 -7.72
C SER A 2 7.30 7.89 -6.80
N THR A 3 8.57 7.84 -6.37
CA THR A 3 9.03 6.94 -5.30
C THR A 3 9.24 7.70 -4.00
N ASP A 4 8.59 8.86 -3.86
CA ASP A 4 8.69 9.68 -2.66
C ASP A 4 7.98 8.97 -1.49
N PRO A 5 8.69 8.66 -0.40
CA PRO A 5 8.10 8.04 0.78
C PRO A 5 6.89 8.78 1.36
N GLU A 6 6.87 10.12 1.27
CA GLU A 6 5.75 10.93 1.76
C GLU A 6 4.53 10.80 0.85
N GLN A 7 4.75 10.76 -0.47
CA GLN A 7 3.66 10.51 -1.43
C GLN A 7 3.05 9.12 -1.24
N ILE A 8 3.90 8.10 -1.09
CA ILE A 8 3.45 6.72 -0.86
C ILE A 8 2.66 6.62 0.45
N ARG A 9 3.09 7.29 1.51
CA ARG A 9 2.35 7.34 2.78
C ARG A 9 0.99 8.02 2.62
N SER A 10 0.93 9.14 1.92
CA SER A 10 -0.34 9.83 1.62
C SER A 10 -1.31 8.95 0.81
N ASP A 11 -0.82 8.25 -0.20
CA ASP A 11 -1.63 7.37 -1.06
C ASP A 11 -2.19 6.17 -0.24
N ILE A 12 -1.38 5.65 0.69
CA ILE A 12 -1.80 4.58 1.61
C ILE A 12 -2.84 5.10 2.60
N GLU A 13 -2.66 6.29 3.18
CA GLU A 13 -3.64 6.89 4.09
C GLU A 13 -4.99 7.12 3.40
N GLU A 14 -5.00 7.61 2.16
CA GLU A 14 -6.22 7.76 1.36
C GLU A 14 -6.86 6.39 1.07
N LEU A 15 -6.04 5.37 0.80
CA LEU A 15 -6.54 4.01 0.65
C LEU A 15 -7.23 3.56 1.94
N LEU A 16 -6.54 3.63 3.07
CA LEU A 16 -7.02 3.11 4.35
C LEU A 16 -8.20 3.90 4.93
N ALA A 17 -8.36 5.19 4.60
CA ALA A 17 -9.49 6.01 5.05
C ALA A 17 -10.87 5.52 4.57
N GLY A 18 -10.91 4.72 3.50
CA GLY A 18 -12.14 4.11 2.99
C GLY A 18 -12.53 2.78 3.63
N LEU A 19 -11.76 2.31 4.62
CA LEU A 19 -12.02 1.02 5.26
C LEU A 19 -13.17 1.12 6.27
N PRO A 20 -14.05 0.09 6.33
CA PRO A 20 -15.06 0.00 7.37
C PRO A 20 -14.38 -0.06 8.75
N ASP A 21 -14.99 0.60 9.73
CA ASP A 21 -14.48 0.62 11.11
C ASP A 21 -14.74 -0.73 11.78
N VAL A 22 -13.73 -1.59 11.72
CA VAL A 22 -13.76 -2.93 12.31
C VAL A 22 -13.58 -2.95 13.84
N THR A 23 -13.55 -1.78 14.50
CA THR A 23 -13.41 -1.69 15.96
C THR A 23 -14.75 -1.79 16.70
N VAL A 24 -15.86 -1.62 15.99
CA VAL A 24 -17.21 -1.76 16.52
C VAL A 24 -17.62 -3.23 16.38
N GLY A 25 -17.98 -3.88 17.49
CA GLY A 25 -18.12 -5.34 17.65
C GLY A 25 -19.14 -6.10 16.79
N ASP A 26 -19.62 -5.53 15.69
CA ASP A 26 -20.32 -6.20 14.60
C ASP A 26 -19.50 -6.01 13.31
N VAL A 27 -18.43 -6.80 13.18
CA VAL A 27 -17.66 -6.86 11.94
C VAL A 27 -18.25 -7.97 11.09
N GLU A 28 -18.91 -7.61 10.00
CA GLU A 28 -19.44 -8.61 9.08
C GLU A 28 -18.29 -9.30 8.33
N PRO A 29 -18.43 -10.59 7.97
CA PRO A 29 -17.40 -11.30 7.20
C PRO A 29 -17.01 -10.59 5.89
N ALA A 30 -17.96 -9.86 5.29
CA ALA A 30 -17.73 -9.04 4.10
C ALA A 30 -16.81 -7.82 4.37
N ASP A 31 -16.85 -7.25 5.58
CA ASP A 31 -15.97 -6.14 5.95
C ASP A 31 -14.52 -6.62 6.14
N ILE A 32 -14.33 -7.82 6.67
CA ILE A 32 -13.02 -8.46 6.80
C ILE A 32 -12.40 -8.71 5.43
N GLU A 33 -13.20 -9.19 4.46
CA GLU A 33 -12.74 -9.42 3.10
C GLU A 33 -12.41 -8.09 2.39
N ALA A 34 -13.21 -7.04 2.59
CA ALA A 34 -12.92 -5.70 2.08
C ALA A 34 -11.62 -5.12 2.66
N VAL A 35 -11.37 -5.32 3.96
CA VAL A 35 -10.11 -4.94 4.62
C VAL A 35 -8.93 -5.73 4.05
N ALA A 36 -9.07 -7.04 3.87
CA ALA A 36 -8.03 -7.89 3.32
C ALA A 36 -7.60 -7.46 1.91
N VAL A 37 -8.57 -7.21 1.02
CA VAL A 37 -8.31 -6.75 -0.35
C VAL A 37 -7.57 -5.40 -0.35
N ARG A 38 -7.95 -4.48 0.53
CA ARG A 38 -7.32 -3.15 0.60
C ARG A 38 -5.90 -3.20 1.16
N LEU A 39 -5.65 -4.07 2.13
CA LEU A 39 -4.30 -4.31 2.66
C LEU A 39 -3.39 -4.93 1.60
N GLU A 40 -3.89 -5.87 0.80
CA GLU A 40 -3.14 -6.44 -0.33
C GLU A 40 -2.79 -5.38 -1.38
N GLN A 41 -3.74 -4.51 -1.73
CA GLN A 41 -3.49 -3.37 -2.64
C GLN A 41 -2.43 -2.41 -2.11
N ALA A 42 -2.46 -2.08 -0.81
CA ALA A 42 -1.44 -1.27 -0.17
C ALA A 42 -0.07 -1.95 -0.18
N HIS A 43 -0.03 -3.26 0.05
CA HIS A 43 1.20 -4.05 -0.01
C HIS A 43 1.80 -4.08 -1.41
N ASP A 44 1.00 -4.31 -2.46
CA ASP A 44 1.45 -4.28 -3.85
C ASP A 44 2.05 -2.93 -4.23
N LEU A 45 1.47 -1.83 -3.74
CA LEU A 45 1.98 -0.49 -3.98
C LEU A 45 3.34 -0.27 -3.30
N LEU A 46 3.51 -0.77 -2.07
CA LEU A 46 4.78 -0.75 -1.35
C LEU A 46 5.86 -1.60 -2.04
N VAL A 47 5.51 -2.79 -2.53
CA VAL A 47 6.42 -3.68 -3.27
C VAL A 47 6.87 -3.01 -4.56
N ARG A 48 5.95 -2.44 -5.35
CA ARG A 48 6.29 -1.71 -6.58
C ARG A 48 7.18 -0.51 -6.31
N ALA A 49 6.94 0.20 -5.21
CA ALA A 49 7.80 1.32 -4.80
C ALA A 49 9.21 0.85 -4.44
N LEU A 50 9.33 -0.28 -3.73
CA LEU A 50 10.61 -0.90 -3.40
C LEU A 50 11.36 -1.37 -4.65
N GLU A 51 10.70 -2.10 -5.54
CA GLU A 51 11.25 -2.56 -6.83
C GLU A 51 11.68 -1.38 -7.70
N SER A 52 10.96 -0.26 -7.68
CA SER A 52 11.33 0.96 -8.43
C SER A 52 12.57 1.68 -7.86
N VAL A 53 12.87 1.48 -6.57
CA VAL A 53 14.12 1.94 -5.95
C VAL A 53 15.25 0.97 -6.25
N GLU A 54 15.02 -0.33 -6.15
CA GLU A 54 16.00 -1.39 -6.45
C GLU A 54 16.41 -1.38 -7.93
N GLY A 55 15.46 -1.28 -8.86
CA GLY A 55 15.75 -1.20 -10.30
C GLY A 55 16.50 0.07 -10.71
N ARG A 56 16.41 1.13 -9.90
CA ARG A 56 17.28 2.32 -10.04
C ARG A 56 18.64 2.09 -9.43
N GLY A 57 18.73 1.39 -8.29
CA GLY A 57 19.98 0.98 -7.64
C GLY A 57 20.86 0.08 -8.51
N ASP A 58 20.24 -0.80 -9.29
CA ASP A 58 20.95 -1.69 -10.24
C ASP A 58 21.49 -0.90 -11.44
N ALA A 59 20.70 0.05 -11.97
CA ALA A 59 21.12 0.92 -13.08
C ALA A 59 22.27 1.89 -12.75
N ILE A 60 22.53 2.19 -11.47
CA ILE A 60 23.71 2.96 -11.01
C ILE A 60 24.90 2.06 -10.62
N ALA A 61 24.70 0.76 -10.40
CA ALA A 61 25.76 -0.19 -10.09
C ALA A 61 26.47 -0.74 -11.35
N GLU A 62 25.84 -0.63 -12.52
CA GLU A 62 26.38 -1.09 -13.82
C GLU A 62 27.15 0.00 -14.62
N ASN A 63 27.60 1.09 -13.96
CA ASN A 63 28.39 2.17 -14.61
C ASN A 63 29.72 2.44 -13.89
#